data_AF-A0A1X6MVK2-F1
#
_entry.id   AF-A0A1X6MVK2-F1
#
_cell.length_a   1.000
_cell.length_b   1.000
_cell.length_c   1.000
_cell.angle_alpha   90.00
_cell.angle_beta   90.00
_cell.angle_gamma   90.00
#
_symmetry.space_group_name_H-M   'P 1'
#
loop_
_entity.id
_entity.type
_entity.pdbx_description
1 polymer ?
#
loop_
_entity_poly.entity_id
_entity_poly.type
_entity_poly.pdbx_seq_one_letter_code
_entity_poly.pdbx_strand_id
1 'polypeptide(L)'
;MPRLAFLSSVLLAATLLASFWSNAAAADISALQGSLEKRYSTAHSLGDTYQFDPRDGWQAVNVTNLQYKYSRSVDDINANEEALPKTTFHKHGKRSSKKRSTKSTTKTASKAKTTSSASNKSVSKAANGVLGSLQSIINTIKAIGSPEPVTITWYTGHDLLNPSCWSNPSWAPTDESFACALTLDGWTTRPKCFKFLELCTTSKKCVFVRVVDSCAGCAPGSKHVDLTKAAFTQLADLSEGVLTVQMREATDPDGWLENLWGPKEP
;
A
#
# COMPACT_ATOMS: atom_id res chain seq x y z
N MET A 1 19.96 67.34 -4.40
CA MET A 1 19.92 65.93 -4.88
C MET A 1 19.62 64.88 -3.78
N PRO A 2 18.63 65.04 -2.86
CA PRO A 2 18.32 63.99 -1.86
C PRO A 2 17.16 63.05 -2.23
N ARG A 3 16.33 63.40 -3.24
CA ARG A 3 15.11 62.64 -3.56
C ARG A 3 15.32 61.35 -4.35
N LEU A 4 16.44 61.23 -5.08
CA LEU A 4 16.78 60.02 -5.86
C LEU A 4 17.37 58.89 -5.00
N ALA A 5 18.07 59.22 -3.90
CA ALA A 5 18.65 58.22 -3.02
C ALA A 5 17.56 57.46 -2.21
N PHE A 6 16.51 58.16 -1.77
CA PHE A 6 15.41 57.54 -1.00
C PHE A 6 14.58 56.53 -1.83
N LEU A 7 14.37 56.80 -3.12
CA LEU A 7 13.60 55.89 -3.99
C LEU A 7 14.35 54.57 -4.25
N SER A 8 15.68 54.62 -4.38
CA SER A 8 16.51 53.42 -4.61
C SER A 8 16.54 52.50 -3.37
N SER A 9 16.62 53.07 -2.16
CA SER A 9 16.61 52.30 -0.91
C SER A 9 15.28 51.61 -0.64
N VAL A 10 14.15 52.25 -0.98
CA VAL A 10 12.81 51.66 -0.82
C VAL A 10 12.58 50.52 -1.83
N LEU A 11 13.09 50.65 -3.06
CA LEU A 11 12.98 49.60 -4.08
C LEU A 11 13.79 48.35 -3.69
N LEU A 12 15.00 48.52 -3.16
CA LEU A 12 15.85 47.43 -2.66
C LEU A 12 15.28 46.75 -1.41
N ALA A 13 14.64 47.49 -0.50
CA ALA A 13 13.96 46.92 0.64
C ALA A 13 12.72 46.10 0.21
N ALA A 14 11.97 46.58 -0.79
CA ALA A 14 10.80 45.88 -1.32
C ALA A 14 11.15 44.58 -2.06
N THR A 15 12.27 44.53 -2.81
CA THR A 15 12.70 43.30 -3.49
C THR A 15 13.25 42.25 -2.52
N LEU A 16 13.91 42.65 -1.44
CA LEU A 16 14.32 41.74 -0.37
C LEU A 16 13.10 41.18 0.38
N LEU A 17 12.11 42.00 0.73
CA LEU A 17 10.88 41.54 1.40
C LEU A 17 10.05 40.57 0.51
N ALA A 18 9.97 40.82 -0.80
CA ALA A 18 9.25 39.94 -1.73
C ALA A 18 9.90 38.54 -1.86
N SER A 19 11.22 38.45 -1.73
CA SER A 19 11.93 37.16 -1.81
C SER A 19 11.84 36.33 -0.52
N PHE A 20 11.54 36.94 0.64
CA PHE A 20 11.26 36.19 1.87
C PHE A 20 9.85 35.58 1.92
N TRP A 21 8.86 36.17 1.23
CA TRP A 21 7.47 35.68 1.29
C TRP A 21 7.26 34.46 0.38
N SER A 22 7.93 34.40 -0.77
CA SER A 22 7.84 33.26 -1.69
C SER A 22 8.44 31.97 -1.12
N ASN A 23 9.53 32.07 -0.36
CA ASN A 23 10.23 30.91 0.20
C ASN A 23 9.45 30.25 1.35
N ALA A 24 8.74 31.03 2.16
CA ALA A 24 7.93 30.49 3.26
C ALA A 24 6.76 29.63 2.72
N ALA A 25 6.06 30.10 1.69
CA ALA A 25 4.94 29.36 1.09
C ALA A 25 5.37 28.02 0.46
N ALA A 26 6.54 27.96 -0.19
CA ALA A 26 7.04 26.73 -0.80
C ALA A 26 7.46 25.65 0.22
N ALA A 27 8.04 26.07 1.34
CA ALA A 27 8.41 25.16 2.42
C ALA A 27 7.16 24.53 3.07
N ASP A 28 6.09 25.30 3.26
CA ASP A 28 4.83 24.82 3.83
C ASP A 28 4.14 23.79 2.91
N ILE A 29 4.14 24.01 1.58
CA ILE A 29 3.60 23.06 0.59
C ILE A 29 4.39 21.74 0.62
N SER A 30 5.72 21.81 0.64
CA SER A 30 6.58 20.63 0.66
C SER A 30 6.39 19.81 1.95
N ALA A 31 6.27 20.50 3.09
CA ALA A 31 6.00 19.86 4.37
C ALA A 31 4.61 19.19 4.38
N LEU A 32 3.59 19.83 3.80
CA LEU A 32 2.25 19.26 3.65
C LEU A 32 2.29 18.00 2.80
N GLN A 33 2.90 18.05 1.62
CA GLN A 33 3.00 16.91 0.70
C GLN A 33 3.74 15.74 1.34
N GLY A 34 4.88 15.98 1.99
CA GLY A 34 5.60 14.94 2.72
C GLY A 34 4.80 14.33 3.88
N SER A 35 3.96 15.13 4.56
CA SER A 35 3.08 14.62 5.62
C SER A 35 1.94 13.74 5.08
N LEU A 36 1.36 14.11 3.93
CA LEU A 36 0.33 13.34 3.24
C LEU A 36 0.91 12.03 2.71
N GLU A 37 2.06 12.09 2.06
CA GLU A 37 2.75 10.92 1.53
C GLU A 37 3.05 9.91 2.64
N LYS A 38 3.62 10.37 3.77
CA LYS A 38 3.86 9.49 4.92
C LYS A 38 2.59 8.84 5.46
N ARG A 39 1.47 9.57 5.49
CA ARG A 39 0.19 9.04 5.97
C ARG A 39 -0.38 7.96 5.06
N TYR A 40 -0.29 8.13 3.74
CA TYR A 40 -0.92 7.21 2.78
C TYR A 40 0.00 6.11 2.27
N SER A 41 1.32 6.24 2.48
CA SER A 41 2.30 5.19 2.20
C SER A 41 2.48 4.21 3.37
N THR A 42 1.76 4.38 4.47
CA THR A 42 1.87 3.53 5.66
C THR A 42 0.52 2.96 6.07
N ALA A 43 0.53 1.76 6.65
CA ALA A 43 -0.69 1.13 7.14
C ALA A 43 -1.36 1.95 8.25
N HIS A 44 -2.69 2.06 8.20
CA HIS A 44 -3.50 2.70 9.23
C HIS A 44 -4.34 1.71 10.04
N SER A 45 -4.93 2.21 11.13
CA SER A 45 -5.78 1.45 12.06
C SER A 45 -7.20 2.03 12.09
N LEU A 46 -8.20 1.16 12.18
CA LEU A 46 -9.62 1.46 12.37
C LEU A 46 -9.96 1.80 13.83
N GLY A 47 -8.98 1.73 14.74
CA GLY A 47 -9.14 2.00 16.17
C GLY A 47 -9.32 0.74 17.03
N ASP A 48 -9.01 0.84 18.31
CA ASP A 48 -9.02 -0.30 19.25
C ASP A 48 -10.43 -0.86 19.53
N THR A 49 -11.48 -0.07 19.26
CA THR A 49 -12.88 -0.48 19.43
C THR A 49 -13.46 -1.18 18.21
N TYR A 50 -12.72 -1.23 17.09
CA TYR A 50 -13.19 -1.89 15.88
C TYR A 50 -12.98 -3.40 16.01
N GLN A 51 -14.08 -4.14 16.04
CA GLN A 51 -14.09 -5.59 16.13
C GLN A 51 -14.62 -6.18 14.82
N PHE A 52 -13.79 -6.99 14.18
CA PHE A 52 -14.18 -7.74 13.00
C PHE A 52 -15.07 -8.92 13.37
N ASP A 53 -16.16 -9.13 12.62
CA ASP A 53 -17.06 -10.25 12.83
C ASP A 53 -16.51 -11.47 12.07
N PRO A 54 -16.31 -12.63 12.71
CA PRO A 54 -15.88 -13.85 12.02
C PRO A 54 -16.75 -14.25 10.81
N ARG A 55 -18.01 -13.82 10.78
CA ARG A 55 -18.92 -14.00 9.63
C ARG A 55 -18.55 -13.16 8.41
N ASP A 56 -17.67 -12.18 8.56
CA ASP A 56 -17.16 -11.34 7.47
C ASP A 56 -16.17 -12.11 6.57
N GLY A 57 -15.90 -13.39 6.84
CA GLY A 57 -15.06 -14.25 5.99
C GLY A 57 -13.59 -14.26 6.39
N TRP A 58 -13.29 -14.03 7.67
CA TRP A 58 -11.93 -14.11 8.19
C TRP A 58 -11.44 -15.55 8.27
N GLN A 59 -10.51 -15.93 7.39
CA GLN A 59 -9.80 -17.21 7.46
C GLN A 59 -8.30 -16.99 7.26
N ALA A 60 -7.49 -17.43 8.23
CA ALA A 60 -6.05 -17.58 8.02
C ALA A 60 -5.84 -18.78 7.08
N VAL A 61 -5.50 -18.53 5.81
CA VAL A 61 -5.31 -19.59 4.82
C VAL A 61 -3.82 -19.91 4.70
N ASN A 62 -3.47 -21.19 4.82
CA ASN A 62 -2.12 -21.68 4.53
C ASN A 62 -1.97 -21.87 3.01
N VAL A 63 -1.03 -21.17 2.40
CA VAL A 63 -0.96 -20.81 0.96
C VAL A 63 -0.44 -21.94 0.06
N THR A 64 -1.00 -23.15 0.17
CA THR A 64 -0.54 -24.30 -0.65
C THR A 64 -1.31 -24.51 -1.97
N ASN A 65 -2.28 -23.65 -2.30
CA ASN A 65 -3.19 -23.85 -3.46
C ASN A 65 -3.10 -22.75 -4.55
N LEU A 66 -1.91 -22.19 -4.79
CA LEU A 66 -1.75 -21.07 -5.74
C LEU A 66 -0.58 -21.24 -6.71
N GLN A 67 -0.24 -22.50 -7.02
CA GLN A 67 0.81 -22.84 -7.97
C GLN A 67 0.60 -22.23 -9.36
N TYR A 68 -0.62 -21.83 -9.74
CA TYR A 68 -0.88 -21.33 -11.09
C TYR A 68 -0.28 -19.94 -11.38
N LYS A 69 -0.03 -19.08 -10.36
CA LYS A 69 0.59 -17.75 -10.56
C LYS A 69 2.13 -17.80 -10.50
N TYR A 70 2.70 -18.78 -9.80
CA TYR A 70 4.15 -18.86 -9.54
C TYR A 70 4.80 -20.19 -9.96
N SER A 71 4.12 -21.01 -10.76
CA SER A 71 4.78 -22.08 -11.50
C SER A 71 5.70 -21.44 -12.53
N ARG A 72 6.90 -21.07 -12.12
CA ARG A 72 8.02 -20.98 -13.06
C ARG A 72 8.19 -22.39 -13.63
N SER A 73 7.68 -22.61 -14.83
CA SER A 73 8.19 -23.66 -15.73
C SER A 73 9.70 -23.50 -15.74
N VAL A 74 10.41 -24.50 -15.25
CA VAL A 74 11.88 -24.59 -15.39
C VAL A 74 12.26 -24.71 -16.88
N ASP A 75 11.26 -24.86 -17.76
CA ASP A 75 11.40 -24.98 -19.20
C ASP A 75 11.75 -23.66 -19.91
N ASP A 76 11.53 -22.48 -19.31
CA ASP A 76 11.82 -21.19 -19.98
C ASP A 76 13.28 -20.70 -19.82
N ILE A 77 14.14 -21.44 -19.10
CA ILE A 77 15.57 -21.08 -18.96
C ILE A 77 16.44 -21.72 -20.06
N ASN A 78 15.91 -22.65 -20.87
CA ASN A 78 16.71 -23.39 -21.86
C ASN A 78 16.15 -23.34 -23.30
N ALA A 79 15.49 -22.25 -23.71
CA ALA A 79 15.02 -22.07 -25.08
C ALA A 79 16.06 -21.44 -26.05
N ASN A 80 17.36 -21.53 -25.73
CA ASN A 80 18.46 -21.13 -26.63
C ASN A 80 19.61 -22.16 -26.58
N GLU A 81 19.38 -23.39 -27.03
CA GLU A 81 20.46 -24.20 -27.61
C GLU A 81 19.91 -25.28 -28.54
N GLU A 82 20.54 -25.40 -29.70
CA GLU A 82 20.12 -26.21 -30.84
C GLU A 82 20.26 -27.73 -30.60
N ALA A 83 19.28 -28.47 -31.13
CA ALA A 83 19.36 -29.74 -31.87
C ALA A 83 20.02 -31.02 -31.27
N LEU A 84 19.20 -32.11 -31.31
CA LEU A 84 19.51 -33.55 -31.52
C LEU A 84 19.71 -34.50 -30.30
N PRO A 85 19.50 -35.85 -30.42
CA PRO A 85 18.31 -36.50 -29.84
C PRO A 85 18.56 -37.65 -28.83
N LYS A 86 17.51 -37.89 -28.03
CA LYS A 86 17.06 -39.13 -27.34
C LYS A 86 18.12 -40.19 -26.96
N THR A 87 18.27 -40.41 -25.65
CA THR A 87 18.38 -41.77 -25.11
C THR A 87 17.55 -41.95 -23.83
N THR A 88 16.74 -43.01 -23.87
CA THR A 88 15.95 -43.56 -22.76
C THR A 88 16.86 -44.30 -21.78
N PHE A 89 16.74 -44.01 -20.48
CA PHE A 89 17.15 -44.94 -19.43
C PHE A 89 16.13 -45.02 -18.29
N HIS A 90 15.59 -46.22 -18.12
CA HIS A 90 14.88 -46.68 -16.93
C HIS A 90 15.84 -46.81 -15.73
N LYS A 91 15.40 -46.47 -14.51
CA LYS A 91 15.12 -47.44 -13.42
C LYS A 91 15.04 -46.80 -12.02
N HIS A 92 13.99 -47.24 -11.32
CA HIS A 92 13.89 -47.61 -9.90
C HIS A 92 14.45 -46.73 -8.77
N GLY A 93 13.55 -46.41 -7.84
CA GLY A 93 13.90 -46.11 -6.45
C GLY A 93 12.69 -45.93 -5.52
N LYS A 94 11.91 -46.99 -5.26
CA LYS A 94 11.01 -47.04 -4.10
C LYS A 94 11.85 -47.05 -2.82
N ARG A 95 11.56 -46.19 -1.84
CA ARG A 95 11.71 -46.56 -0.42
C ARG A 95 10.92 -45.66 0.53
N SER A 96 10.05 -46.33 1.29
CA SER A 96 9.32 -45.84 2.45
C SER A 96 10.20 -45.78 3.69
N SER A 97 9.97 -44.80 4.57
CA SER A 97 10.15 -44.84 6.04
C SER A 97 10.15 -43.41 6.56
N LYS A 98 9.70 -43.02 7.75
CA LYS A 98 8.96 -43.65 8.84
C LYS A 98 8.67 -42.49 9.81
N LYS A 99 7.41 -42.40 10.25
CA LYS A 99 6.86 -41.49 11.25
C LYS A 99 7.64 -41.57 12.57
N ARG A 100 7.98 -40.44 13.19
CA ARG A 100 8.29 -40.39 14.63
C ARG A 100 7.89 -39.05 15.23
N SER A 101 6.83 -39.10 16.05
CA SER A 101 6.39 -38.02 16.94
C SER A 101 7.27 -37.98 18.18
N THR A 102 7.58 -36.79 18.67
CA THR A 102 8.04 -36.58 20.05
C THR A 102 7.24 -35.45 20.70
N LYS A 103 6.61 -35.82 21.81
CA LYS A 103 5.79 -35.05 22.73
C LYS A 103 6.65 -34.72 23.96
N SER A 104 6.66 -33.48 24.42
CA SER A 104 7.00 -33.11 25.80
C SER A 104 6.45 -31.70 26.09
N THR A 105 5.33 -31.56 26.81
CA THR A 105 5.21 -31.25 28.26
C THR A 105 5.59 -29.83 28.66
N THR A 106 4.54 -29.03 28.84
CA THR A 106 4.21 -28.07 29.92
C THR A 106 5.27 -27.79 31.00
N LYS A 107 5.50 -26.50 31.30
CA LYS A 107 5.65 -25.97 32.67
C LYS A 107 5.41 -24.45 32.72
N THR A 108 4.96 -24.03 33.90
CA THR A 108 4.18 -22.84 34.24
C THR A 108 5.04 -21.77 34.94
N ALA A 109 4.58 -20.50 34.88
CA ALA A 109 4.83 -19.36 35.79
C ALA A 109 6.28 -18.85 35.95
N SER A 110 6.57 -17.55 35.87
CA SER A 110 6.19 -16.59 36.93
C SER A 110 6.36 -15.11 36.54
N LYS A 111 5.45 -14.34 37.12
CA LYS A 111 5.25 -12.90 37.28
C LYS A 111 6.50 -12.11 37.72
N ALA A 112 6.73 -10.93 37.13
CA ALA A 112 7.41 -9.82 37.80
C ALA A 112 6.77 -8.49 37.36
N LYS A 113 6.32 -7.72 38.35
CA LYS A 113 5.68 -6.41 38.29
C LYS A 113 6.70 -5.41 38.82
N THR A 114 7.05 -4.39 38.05
CA THR A 114 7.66 -3.18 38.62
C THR A 114 7.05 -1.95 37.97
N THR A 115 6.34 -1.21 38.83
CA THR A 115 5.85 0.15 38.69
C THR A 115 6.99 1.15 38.66
N SER A 116 6.94 2.13 37.76
CA SER A 116 7.47 3.48 38.03
C SER A 116 6.57 4.52 37.38
N SER A 117 5.98 5.31 38.25
CA SER A 117 5.13 6.46 38.04
C SER A 117 5.95 7.74 37.80
N ALA A 118 5.29 8.68 37.11
CA ALA A 118 5.46 10.13 37.15
C ALA A 118 6.64 10.78 36.41
N SER A 119 6.31 11.51 35.32
CA SER A 119 6.65 12.94 35.27
C SER A 119 5.55 13.69 34.50
N ASN A 120 4.98 14.70 35.15
CA ASN A 120 3.99 15.61 34.57
C ASN A 120 4.67 16.96 34.35
N LYS A 121 4.48 17.50 33.15
CA LYS A 121 4.40 18.92 32.77
C LYS A 121 5.52 19.87 33.22
N SER A 122 6.27 20.36 32.25
CA SER A 122 6.18 21.77 31.83
C SER A 122 6.90 21.97 30.49
N VAL A 123 6.13 22.19 29.42
CA VAL A 123 6.67 22.76 28.19
C VAL A 123 5.91 24.04 27.92
N SER A 124 6.69 25.10 27.85
CA SER A 124 6.35 26.49 27.71
C SER A 124 5.53 26.77 26.45
N LYS A 125 4.55 27.65 26.62
CA LYS A 125 3.76 28.34 25.60
C LYS A 125 4.67 28.97 24.53
N ALA A 126 4.84 28.31 23.38
CA ALA A 126 5.37 28.93 22.16
C ALA A 126 5.06 28.15 20.86
N ALA A 127 4.07 27.26 20.84
CA ALA A 127 3.76 26.40 19.69
C ALA A 127 2.33 26.53 19.14
N ASN A 128 1.59 27.59 19.50
CA ASN A 128 0.19 27.77 19.12
C ASN A 128 -0.03 28.46 17.75
N GLY A 129 1.02 28.73 16.98
CA GLY A 129 0.91 29.47 15.70
C GLY A 129 0.75 28.62 14.44
N VAL A 130 1.17 27.35 14.45
CA VAL A 130 1.26 26.51 13.22
C VAL A 130 0.27 25.34 13.23
N LEU A 131 -0.30 25.00 14.38
CA LEU A 131 -1.22 23.86 14.53
C LEU A 131 -2.65 24.15 14.01
N GLY A 132 -3.01 25.42 13.81
CA GLY A 132 -4.37 25.81 13.38
C GLY A 132 -4.67 25.58 11.90
N SER A 133 -3.65 25.56 11.03
CA SER A 133 -3.81 25.39 9.57
C SER A 133 -3.81 23.92 9.12
N LEU A 134 -3.20 23.03 9.90
CA LEU A 134 -3.15 21.60 9.61
C LEU A 134 -4.46 20.87 9.97
N GLN A 135 -5.28 21.44 10.86
CA GLN A 135 -6.48 20.80 11.39
C GLN A 135 -7.67 20.81 10.39
N SER A 136 -7.69 21.73 9.42
CA SER A 136 -8.79 21.88 8.44
C SER A 136 -8.65 21.00 7.19
N ILE A 137 -7.49 20.35 6.97
CA ILE A 137 -7.20 19.51 5.80
C ILE A 137 -7.34 18.00 6.14
N ILE A 138 -7.92 17.67 7.30
CA ILE A 138 -7.98 16.29 7.82
C ILE A 138 -9.37 15.65 7.59
N ASN A 139 -9.94 15.83 6.40
CA ASN A 139 -10.95 14.91 5.89
C ASN A 139 -10.26 13.89 4.96
N THR A 140 -9.35 13.13 5.57
CA THR A 140 -8.65 11.96 5.05
C THR A 140 -9.58 11.03 4.27
N ILE A 141 -9.05 10.31 3.25
CA ILE A 141 -9.76 9.22 2.55
C ILE A 141 -10.60 8.42 3.55
N LYS A 142 -11.90 8.28 3.29
CA LYS A 142 -12.84 7.59 4.19
C LYS A 142 -13.34 6.34 3.51
N ALA A 143 -13.20 5.22 4.20
CA ALA A 143 -13.82 4.00 3.75
C ALA A 143 -15.35 4.09 3.85
N ILE A 144 -16.04 3.57 2.83
CA ILE A 144 -17.49 3.62 2.66
C ILE A 144 -18.03 2.22 2.33
N GLY A 145 -19.27 1.97 2.75
CA GLY A 145 -19.92 0.68 2.53
C GLY A 145 -19.44 -0.41 3.49
N SER A 146 -19.93 -1.63 3.22
CA SER A 146 -19.64 -2.82 4.02
C SER A 146 -18.35 -3.48 3.53
N PRO A 147 -17.49 -3.97 4.44
CA PRO A 147 -16.33 -4.77 4.07
C PRO A 147 -16.78 -6.08 3.42
N GLU A 148 -16.02 -6.52 2.41
CA GLU A 148 -16.17 -7.82 1.79
C GLU A 148 -14.82 -8.55 1.69
N PRO A 149 -14.79 -9.88 1.83
CA PRO A 149 -13.56 -10.65 1.74
C PRO A 149 -13.09 -10.73 0.27
N VAL A 150 -11.82 -10.43 0.06
CA VAL A 150 -11.14 -10.52 -1.25
C VAL A 150 -9.78 -11.20 -1.10
N THR A 151 -9.34 -11.87 -2.15
CA THR A 151 -7.96 -12.38 -2.26
C THR A 151 -7.05 -11.26 -2.74
N ILE A 152 -5.88 -11.11 -2.12
CA ILE A 152 -4.87 -10.15 -2.56
C ILE A 152 -3.55 -10.83 -2.88
N THR A 153 -2.89 -10.33 -3.91
CA THR A 153 -1.51 -10.67 -4.25
C THR A 153 -0.72 -9.40 -4.51
N TRP A 154 0.50 -9.55 -5.00
CA TRP A 154 1.27 -8.42 -5.48
C TRP A 154 1.91 -8.66 -6.85
N TYR A 155 2.22 -7.54 -7.52
CA TYR A 155 2.91 -7.45 -8.80
C TYR A 155 3.93 -6.29 -8.79
N THR A 156 4.87 -6.29 -9.74
CA THR A 156 6.06 -5.44 -9.74
C THR A 156 6.67 -5.34 -11.14
N GLY A 157 7.59 -4.40 -11.35
CA GLY A 157 8.43 -4.36 -12.54
C GLY A 157 7.63 -4.11 -13.82
N HIS A 158 7.80 -4.94 -14.84
CA HIS A 158 7.17 -4.73 -16.14
C HIS A 158 5.66 -4.95 -16.14
N ASP A 159 5.11 -5.67 -15.16
CA ASP A 159 3.66 -5.85 -14.99
C ASP A 159 2.96 -4.54 -14.60
N LEU A 160 3.71 -3.51 -14.20
CA LEU A 160 3.19 -2.19 -13.88
C LEU A 160 2.92 -1.33 -15.13
N LEU A 161 3.45 -1.72 -16.29
CA LEU A 161 3.40 -0.91 -17.50
C LEU A 161 2.03 -1.00 -18.18
N ASN A 162 1.60 0.11 -18.79
CA ASN A 162 0.35 0.23 -19.55
C ASN A 162 -0.93 -0.11 -18.74
N PRO A 163 -1.18 0.58 -17.62
CA PRO A 163 -2.38 0.36 -16.81
C PRO A 163 -3.66 0.53 -17.65
N SER A 164 -4.54 -0.48 -17.60
CA SER A 164 -5.73 -0.59 -18.47
C SER A 164 -6.85 0.40 -18.17
N CYS A 165 -6.80 1.13 -17.04
CA CYS A 165 -7.81 2.15 -16.77
C CYS A 165 -7.69 3.38 -17.69
N TRP A 166 -6.52 3.59 -18.32
CA TRP A 166 -6.31 4.65 -19.30
C TRP A 166 -6.38 4.09 -20.72
N SER A 167 -6.93 4.87 -21.64
CA SER A 167 -6.94 4.51 -23.06
C SER A 167 -5.55 4.64 -23.70
N ASN A 168 -4.78 5.65 -23.29
CA ASN A 168 -3.41 5.92 -23.75
C ASN A 168 -2.55 6.32 -22.53
N PRO A 169 -2.08 5.36 -21.72
CA PRO A 169 -1.37 5.67 -20.49
C PRO A 169 -0.03 6.37 -20.78
N SER A 170 0.13 7.59 -20.27
CA SER A 170 1.42 8.29 -20.19
C SER A 170 2.12 8.08 -18.84
N TRP A 171 1.46 7.36 -17.94
CA TRP A 171 1.89 7.08 -16.58
C TRP A 171 1.70 5.60 -16.27
N ALA A 172 2.58 5.06 -15.44
CA ALA A 172 2.50 3.71 -14.91
C ALA A 172 2.83 3.74 -13.40
N PRO A 173 2.17 2.90 -12.59
CA PRO A 173 2.57 2.72 -11.20
C PRO A 173 4.03 2.26 -11.09
N THR A 174 4.65 2.54 -9.95
CA THR A 174 5.96 1.99 -9.58
C THR A 174 5.79 0.98 -8.44
N ASP A 175 6.88 0.33 -8.05
CA ASP A 175 6.89 -0.56 -6.89
C ASP A 175 6.48 0.17 -5.59
N GLU A 176 6.68 1.49 -5.54
CA GLU A 176 6.38 2.39 -4.42
C GLU A 176 4.96 2.96 -4.45
N SER A 177 4.23 2.81 -5.56
CA SER A 177 2.86 3.31 -5.69
C SER A 177 1.90 2.57 -4.75
N PHE A 178 0.75 3.18 -4.49
CA PHE A 178 -0.37 2.61 -3.75
C PHE A 178 -1.55 2.38 -4.69
N ALA A 179 -1.35 1.43 -5.60
CA ALA A 179 -2.27 1.16 -6.69
C ALA A 179 -2.57 -0.34 -6.78
N CYS A 180 -3.61 -0.69 -7.53
CA CYS A 180 -4.00 -2.08 -7.70
C CYS A 180 -4.61 -2.38 -9.07
N ALA A 181 -4.52 -3.65 -9.43
CA ALA A 181 -5.19 -4.27 -10.55
C ALA A 181 -6.29 -5.21 -10.04
N LEU A 182 -7.47 -5.18 -10.66
CA LEU A 182 -8.60 -6.03 -10.24
C LEU A 182 -8.89 -7.12 -11.26
N THR A 183 -9.37 -8.30 -10.84
CA THR A 183 -9.73 -9.41 -11.75
C THR A 183 -10.45 -8.90 -12.99
N LEU A 184 -9.92 -9.21 -14.17
CA LEU A 184 -10.47 -8.70 -15.43
C LEU A 184 -11.89 -9.24 -15.69
N ASP A 185 -12.07 -10.55 -15.52
CA ASP A 185 -13.28 -11.26 -15.95
C ASP A 185 -14.09 -11.84 -14.80
N GLY A 186 -15.41 -11.83 -14.96
CA GLY A 186 -16.35 -12.55 -14.09
C GLY A 186 -16.64 -11.93 -12.71
N TRP A 187 -15.90 -10.91 -12.27
CA TRP A 187 -16.25 -10.16 -11.06
C TRP A 187 -17.23 -9.02 -11.39
N THR A 188 -18.53 -9.32 -11.26
CA THR A 188 -19.61 -8.42 -11.68
C THR A 188 -19.75 -7.16 -10.81
N THR A 189 -19.41 -7.24 -9.52
CA THR A 189 -19.48 -6.13 -8.56
C THR A 189 -18.14 -5.42 -8.36
N ARG A 190 -17.18 -5.62 -9.27
CA ARG A 190 -15.82 -5.09 -9.17
C ARG A 190 -15.84 -3.56 -9.11
N PRO A 191 -15.05 -2.95 -8.20
CA PRO A 191 -14.86 -1.51 -8.17
C PRO A 191 -14.38 -0.96 -9.53
N LYS A 192 -14.85 0.25 -9.87
CA LYS A 192 -14.51 0.89 -11.14
C LYS A 192 -13.09 1.44 -11.11
N CYS A 193 -12.53 1.61 -12.31
CA CYS A 193 -11.30 2.37 -12.50
C CYS A 193 -11.33 3.71 -11.77
N PHE A 194 -10.16 4.08 -11.23
CA PHE A 194 -9.87 5.30 -10.48
C PHE A 194 -10.56 5.43 -9.12
N LYS A 195 -11.33 4.42 -8.68
CA LYS A 195 -11.87 4.38 -7.32
C LYS A 195 -10.79 3.99 -6.32
N PHE A 196 -10.98 4.48 -5.10
CA PHE A 196 -10.15 4.10 -3.97
C PHE A 196 -10.76 2.94 -3.21
N LEU A 197 -9.91 2.09 -2.69
CA LEU A 197 -10.25 0.92 -1.89
C LEU A 197 -9.50 0.99 -0.56
N GLU A 198 -10.18 0.63 0.51
CA GLU A 198 -9.52 0.29 1.78
C GLU A 198 -9.39 -1.22 1.86
N LEU A 199 -8.16 -1.72 2.05
CA LEU A 199 -7.89 -3.14 2.29
C LEU A 199 -7.31 -3.34 3.68
N CYS A 200 -7.84 -4.29 4.45
CA CYS A 200 -7.47 -4.53 5.84
C CYS A 200 -7.19 -6.01 6.12
N THR A 201 -5.99 -6.32 6.62
CA THR A 201 -5.66 -7.67 7.15
C THR A 201 -6.08 -7.80 8.62
N THR A 202 -6.11 -6.69 9.36
CA THR A 202 -6.59 -6.64 10.75
C THR A 202 -7.16 -5.26 11.02
N SER A 203 -7.74 -5.01 12.21
CA SER A 203 -8.32 -3.68 12.51
C SER A 203 -7.25 -2.62 12.68
N LYS A 204 -5.98 -3.03 12.72
CA LYS A 204 -4.82 -2.16 12.92
C LYS A 204 -3.91 -2.08 11.70
N LYS A 205 -4.22 -2.82 10.63
CA LYS A 205 -3.41 -2.89 9.41
C LYS A 205 -4.33 -2.78 8.20
N CYS A 206 -4.48 -1.55 7.73
CA CYS A 206 -5.25 -1.21 6.55
C CYS A 206 -4.42 -0.31 5.62
N VAL A 207 -4.74 -0.30 4.32
CA VAL A 207 -4.16 0.63 3.35
C VAL A 207 -5.23 1.16 2.41
N PHE A 208 -5.00 2.36 1.87
CA PHE A 208 -5.78 2.89 0.76
C PHE A 208 -5.02 2.75 -0.55
N VAL A 209 -5.66 2.15 -1.54
CA VAL A 209 -5.09 1.99 -2.89
C VAL A 209 -6.07 2.48 -3.95
N ARG A 210 -5.54 2.90 -5.10
CA ARG A 210 -6.35 3.29 -6.26
C ARG A 210 -6.42 2.16 -7.28
N VAL A 211 -7.60 1.92 -7.84
CA VAL A 211 -7.79 1.02 -8.98
C VAL A 211 -7.26 1.69 -10.23
N VAL A 212 -6.18 1.15 -10.78
CA VAL A 212 -5.51 1.69 -11.97
C VAL A 212 -5.44 0.69 -13.12
N ASP A 213 -5.68 -0.58 -12.84
CA ASP A 213 -5.47 -1.63 -13.83
C ASP A 213 -6.43 -2.83 -13.65
N SER A 214 -6.33 -3.79 -14.57
CA SER A 214 -7.07 -5.04 -14.59
C SER A 214 -6.08 -6.19 -14.60
N CYS A 215 -6.27 -7.11 -13.67
CA CYS A 215 -5.44 -8.30 -13.52
C CYS A 215 -5.95 -9.41 -14.45
N ALA A 216 -5.30 -9.59 -15.60
CA ALA A 216 -5.58 -10.69 -16.53
C ALA A 216 -5.10 -12.06 -16.01
N GLY A 217 -4.09 -12.08 -15.14
CA GLY A 217 -3.59 -13.30 -14.50
C GLY A 217 -4.41 -13.78 -13.30
N CYS A 218 -5.41 -13.01 -12.88
CA CYS A 218 -6.28 -13.36 -11.76
C CYS A 218 -7.37 -14.34 -12.22
N ALA A 219 -7.77 -15.26 -11.35
CA ALA A 219 -8.73 -16.31 -11.72
C ALA A 219 -10.08 -15.70 -12.13
N PRO A 220 -10.66 -16.05 -13.29
CA PRO A 220 -11.95 -15.51 -13.70
C PRO A 220 -13.05 -15.77 -12.67
N GLY A 221 -13.88 -14.76 -12.40
CA GLY A 221 -14.94 -14.82 -11.40
C GLY A 221 -14.47 -14.64 -9.95
N SER A 222 -13.17 -14.58 -9.69
CA SER A 222 -12.64 -14.36 -8.34
C SER A 222 -12.66 -12.87 -7.96
N LYS A 223 -12.88 -12.60 -6.67
CA LYS A 223 -12.67 -11.26 -6.09
C LYS A 223 -11.19 -11.10 -5.73
N HIS A 224 -10.38 -10.71 -6.70
CA HIS A 224 -8.92 -10.63 -6.58
C HIS A 224 -8.44 -9.20 -6.79
N VAL A 225 -7.63 -8.71 -5.85
CA VAL A 225 -6.95 -7.42 -5.93
C VAL A 225 -5.44 -7.66 -5.96
N ASP A 226 -4.80 -7.43 -7.10
CA ASP A 226 -3.35 -7.49 -7.22
C ASP A 226 -2.79 -6.12 -6.85
N LEU A 227 -1.94 -6.07 -5.82
CA LEU A 227 -1.42 -4.82 -5.26
C LEU A 227 -0.02 -4.52 -5.79
N THR A 228 0.33 -3.25 -5.90
CA THR A 228 1.73 -2.86 -6.00
C THR A 228 2.51 -3.36 -4.78
N LYS A 229 3.80 -3.63 -4.97
CA LYS A 229 4.69 -4.19 -3.93
C LYS A 229 4.65 -3.41 -2.62
N ALA A 230 4.75 -2.07 -2.66
CA ALA A 230 4.71 -1.25 -1.45
C ALA A 230 3.36 -1.35 -0.72
N ALA A 231 2.24 -1.34 -1.44
CA ALA A 231 0.92 -1.49 -0.82
C ALA A 231 0.76 -2.87 -0.15
N PHE A 232 1.22 -3.95 -0.79
CA PHE A 232 1.16 -5.29 -0.21
C PHE A 232 1.99 -5.42 1.06
N THR A 233 3.22 -4.86 1.07
CA THR A 233 4.13 -4.94 2.21
C THR A 233 3.63 -4.24 3.48
N GLN A 234 2.68 -3.31 3.33
CA GLN A 234 1.97 -2.73 4.48
C GLN A 234 0.99 -3.70 5.15
N LEU A 235 0.50 -4.69 4.40
CA LEU A 235 -0.50 -5.66 4.84
C LEU A 235 0.11 -7.00 5.28
N ALA A 236 1.15 -7.46 4.58
CA ALA A 236 1.77 -8.78 4.78
C ALA A 236 3.22 -8.82 4.26
N ASP A 237 3.99 -9.84 4.68
CA ASP A 237 5.31 -10.09 4.12
C ASP A 237 5.20 -10.60 2.67
N LEU A 238 6.08 -10.16 1.76
CA LEU A 238 6.05 -10.59 0.34
C LEU A 238 6.09 -12.11 0.16
N SER A 239 6.72 -12.83 1.10
CA SER A 239 6.80 -14.29 1.10
C SER A 239 5.48 -15.00 1.39
N GLU A 240 4.51 -14.31 2.01
CA GLU A 240 3.15 -14.85 2.11
C GLU A 240 2.54 -14.98 0.70
N GLY A 241 2.84 -14.04 -0.18
CA GLY A 241 2.47 -14.02 -1.59
C GLY A 241 0.99 -13.74 -1.83
N VAL A 242 0.11 -14.41 -1.10
CA VAL A 242 -1.35 -14.32 -1.24
C VAL A 242 -2.03 -14.42 0.12
N LEU A 243 -3.02 -13.56 0.36
CA LEU A 243 -3.85 -13.60 1.57
C LEU A 243 -5.29 -13.18 1.28
N THR A 244 -6.19 -13.50 2.20
CA THR A 244 -7.57 -12.98 2.19
C THR A 244 -7.67 -11.81 3.15
N VAL A 245 -8.17 -10.67 2.68
CA VAL A 245 -8.35 -9.44 3.46
C VAL A 245 -9.76 -8.91 3.29
N GLN A 246 -10.15 -7.94 4.12
CA GLN A 246 -11.39 -7.19 3.92
C GLN A 246 -11.14 -6.00 3.02
N MET A 247 -11.98 -5.83 2.01
CA MET A 247 -11.97 -4.69 1.11
C MET A 247 -13.28 -3.93 1.22
N ARG A 248 -13.23 -2.61 1.12
CA ARG A 248 -14.40 -1.77 0.86
C ARG A 248 -14.00 -0.56 0.02
N GLU A 249 -14.98 0.07 -0.62
CA GLU A 249 -14.73 1.32 -1.34
C GLU A 249 -14.30 2.43 -0.38
N ALA A 250 -13.64 3.47 -0.91
CA ALA A 250 -13.27 4.65 -0.17
C ALA A 250 -13.50 5.92 -1.00
N THR A 251 -13.65 7.05 -0.32
CA THR A 251 -13.79 8.37 -0.95
C THR A 251 -12.49 8.79 -1.64
N ASP A 252 -12.58 9.77 -2.53
CA ASP A 252 -11.39 10.41 -3.07
C ASP A 252 -10.63 11.17 -1.96
N PRO A 253 -9.29 11.30 -2.08
CA PRO A 253 -8.51 12.08 -1.15
C PRO A 253 -8.69 13.59 -1.40
N ASP A 254 -8.70 14.37 -0.32
CA ASP A 254 -8.71 15.84 -0.39
C ASP A 254 -7.39 16.42 -0.95
N GLY A 255 -6.28 15.69 -0.82
CA GLY A 255 -4.97 16.05 -1.38
C GLY A 255 -4.49 14.98 -2.37
N TRP A 256 -3.88 15.38 -3.48
CA TRP A 256 -3.48 14.45 -4.55
C TRP A 256 -1.98 14.15 -4.52
N LEU A 257 -1.63 12.86 -4.59
CA LEU A 257 -0.25 12.38 -4.63
C LEU A 257 -0.04 11.55 -5.89
N GLU A 258 0.44 12.19 -6.95
CA GLU A 258 0.60 11.56 -8.27
C GLU A 258 1.63 10.42 -8.26
N ASN A 259 2.66 10.51 -7.42
CA ASN A 259 3.62 9.43 -7.22
C ASN A 259 3.01 8.17 -6.60
N LEU A 260 2.00 8.33 -5.72
CA LEU A 260 1.33 7.19 -5.08
C LEU A 260 0.20 6.63 -5.95
N TRP A 261 -0.59 7.49 -6.59
CA TRP A 261 -1.87 7.08 -7.19
C TRP A 261 -1.99 7.38 -8.69
N GLY A 262 -0.98 8.00 -9.29
CA GLY A 262 -1.00 8.45 -10.68
C GLY A 262 -1.80 9.74 -10.89
N PRO A 263 -1.98 10.18 -12.15
CA PRO A 263 -2.70 11.40 -12.48
C PRO A 263 -4.14 11.38 -11.98
N LYS A 264 -4.64 12.51 -11.49
CA LYS A 264 -6.01 12.60 -10.95
C LYS A 264 -7.07 12.29 -12.00
N GLU A 265 -6.85 12.80 -13.20
CA GLU A 265 -7.76 12.65 -14.33
C GLU A 265 -7.25 11.57 -15.30
N PRO A 266 -8.17 10.79 -15.91
CA PRO A 266 -7.86 9.87 -17.00
C PRO A 266 -7.35 10.57 -18.27
#